data_AF-A0A0H5QHX5-F1
#
_entry.id   AF-A0A0H5QHX5-F1
#
_cell.length_a   1.000
_cell.length_b   1.000
_cell.length_c   1.000
_cell.angle_alpha   90.00
_cell.angle_beta   90.00
_cell.angle_gamma   90.00
#
_symmetry.space_group_name_H-M   'P 1'
#
loop_
_entity.id
_entity.type
_entity.pdbx_description
1 polymer ?
#
loop_
_entity_poly.entity_id
_entity_poly.type
_entity_poly.pdbx_seq_one_letter_code
_entity_poly.pdbx_strand_id
1 'polypeptide(L)'
;TMTGSSRSSTSLSSQSTTYLLLTTFSERGHLLVFSCSSSGNDSLPLNLGPQTIARITCPKAALCGRLLEFDIDSVKFLSWPVTVDGSSDVDGIAKFNVVAAMPLHCVRRHEVARLMVSQLAAALTHEQRRRNFVSSQVSILLRARDNGGDIVSQMKRSSLACALYDLCTGLHSDTFRNIRINDWIYVSSCQPPDDGCLASIRPYRTVLLLEDADNIIAELPDDASSSLRRLIRIANPMKSFRDMSVDLGMPMSHIFRLAAHLVHWGKARILNTLTKHSILTINPDVIITGDVCDTFEATFPTRGLSDQLSRFAVPKRLEEHLRILGALDSRLCFSNML
;
A
#
# COMPACT_ATOMS: atom_id res chain seq x y z
N THR A 1 43.13 30.47 10.63
CA THR A 1 41.68 30.62 10.84
C THR A 1 40.95 30.27 9.57
N MET A 2 39.69 29.83 9.67
CA MET A 2 38.79 29.32 8.61
C MET A 2 38.77 27.79 8.46
N THR A 3 38.05 27.19 9.40
CA THR A 3 37.41 25.88 9.35
C THR A 3 36.42 25.83 8.18
N GLY A 4 36.64 24.93 7.22
CA GLY A 4 35.72 24.64 6.13
C GLY A 4 34.68 23.61 6.58
N SER A 5 33.43 24.06 6.67
CA SER A 5 32.26 23.30 7.10
C SER A 5 32.00 22.06 6.23
N SER A 6 31.91 20.91 6.90
CA SER A 6 31.34 19.67 6.39
C SER A 6 29.88 19.91 5.97
N ARG A 7 29.63 19.87 4.65
CA ARG A 7 28.27 19.79 4.11
C ARG A 7 27.68 18.42 4.47
N SER A 8 26.68 18.47 5.34
CA SER A 8 25.81 17.38 5.75
C SER A 8 25.12 16.71 4.56
N SER A 9 25.45 15.45 4.31
CA SER A 9 24.87 14.53 3.33
C SER A 9 23.57 13.87 3.81
N THR A 10 22.72 14.59 4.57
CA THR A 10 21.51 14.06 5.24
C THR A 10 20.19 14.33 4.50
N SER A 11 20.19 14.77 3.24
CA SER A 11 18.99 15.38 2.64
C SER A 11 18.19 14.54 1.62
N LEU A 12 18.55 13.29 1.31
CA LEU A 12 17.77 12.49 0.33
C LEU A 12 17.01 11.28 0.88
N SER A 13 17.41 10.69 2.02
CA SER A 13 16.66 9.56 2.61
C SER A 13 15.40 10.02 3.37
N SER A 14 15.39 11.27 3.83
CA SER A 14 14.30 11.89 4.60
C SER A 14 13.10 12.31 3.74
N GLN A 15 13.22 12.27 2.40
CA GLN A 15 12.22 12.81 1.48
C GLN A 15 11.20 11.78 0.97
N SER A 16 11.33 10.51 1.35
CA SER A 16 10.42 9.43 0.96
C SER A 16 9.53 8.94 2.10
N THR A 17 9.57 9.60 3.25
CA THR A 17 8.84 9.16 4.44
C THR A 17 7.36 9.53 4.31
N THR A 18 6.51 8.50 4.37
CA THR A 18 5.08 8.70 4.53
C THR A 18 4.79 8.84 6.01
N TYR A 19 3.93 9.79 6.35
CA TYR A 19 3.47 9.98 7.71
C TYR A 19 1.97 9.72 7.77
N LEU A 20 1.53 9.02 8.81
CA LEU A 20 0.12 8.93 9.16
C LEU A 20 -0.04 9.48 10.57
N LEU A 21 -0.84 10.53 10.69
CA LEU A 21 -1.07 11.26 11.92
C LEU A 21 -2.54 11.13 12.30
N LEU A 22 -2.80 10.77 13.55
CA LEU A 22 -4.12 10.90 14.14
C LEU A 22 -4.13 12.15 15.01
N THR A 23 -4.97 13.11 14.63
CA THR A 23 -5.18 14.33 15.40
C THR A 23 -6.58 14.30 15.98
N THR A 24 -6.70 14.65 17.26
CA THR A 24 -8.00 14.84 17.90
C THR A 24 -8.11 16.29 18.32
N PHE A 25 -9.35 16.77 18.32
CA PHE A 25 -9.65 18.12 18.76
C PHE A 25 -10.76 18.03 19.80
N SER A 26 -10.50 18.64 20.96
CA SER A 26 -11.45 18.84 22.04
C SER A 26 -11.49 20.33 22.40
N GLU A 27 -12.51 20.76 23.14
CA GLU A 27 -12.61 22.14 23.65
C GLU A 27 -11.41 22.55 24.51
N ARG A 28 -10.65 21.57 25.03
CA ARG A 28 -9.41 21.79 25.80
C ARG A 28 -8.14 21.97 24.96
N GLY A 29 -8.21 21.80 23.63
CA GLY A 29 -7.09 22.01 22.71
C GLY A 29 -7.00 21.03 21.54
N HIS A 30 -6.15 21.36 20.57
CA HIS A 30 -5.78 20.48 19.45
C HIS A 30 -4.62 19.59 19.86
N LEU A 31 -4.77 18.27 19.74
CA LEU A 31 -3.73 17.34 20.15
C LEU A 31 -3.43 16.32 19.07
N LEU A 32 -2.14 16.20 18.74
CA LEU A 32 -1.63 15.12 17.92
C LEU A 32 -1.54 13.88 18.81
N VAL A 33 -2.41 12.91 18.57
CA VAL A 33 -2.51 11.69 19.39
C VAL A 33 -1.46 10.69 18.96
N PHE A 34 -1.24 10.54 17.66
CA PHE A 34 -0.29 9.58 17.13
C PHE A 34 0.37 10.13 15.87
N SER A 35 1.67 9.92 15.75
CA SER A 35 2.42 10.12 14.53
C SER A 35 3.20 8.85 14.23
N CYS A 36 2.92 8.25 13.08
CA CYS A 36 3.75 7.21 12.51
C CYS A 36 4.55 7.81 11.36
N SER A 37 5.85 7.56 11.35
CA SER A 37 6.70 7.71 10.17
C SER A 37 7.03 6.31 9.62
N SER A 38 7.11 6.18 8.30
CA SER A 38 7.51 4.91 7.68
C SER A 38 8.98 4.54 7.91
N SER A 39 9.83 5.49 8.33
CA SER A 39 11.25 5.28 8.61
C SER A 39 11.57 4.99 10.08
N GLY A 40 10.58 4.99 10.97
CA GLY A 40 10.80 4.82 12.41
C GLY A 40 11.50 6.00 13.08
N ASN A 41 11.76 7.10 12.34
CA ASN A 41 12.29 8.33 12.92
C ASN A 41 11.15 9.14 13.55
N ASP A 42 11.31 9.53 14.81
CA ASP A 42 10.36 10.37 15.56
C ASP A 42 10.24 11.81 15.02
N SER A 43 10.97 12.17 13.96
CA SER A 43 10.91 13.50 13.37
C SER A 43 9.58 13.68 12.63
N LEU A 44 8.69 14.48 13.22
CA LEU A 44 7.46 14.98 12.61
C LEU A 44 7.73 15.63 11.25
N PRO A 45 6.75 15.59 10.32
CA PRO A 45 6.93 16.21 9.01
C PRO A 45 7.33 17.68 9.18
N LEU A 46 8.36 18.08 8.41
CA LEU A 46 8.90 19.45 8.37
C LEU A 46 9.52 19.96 9.69
N ASN A 47 9.79 19.08 10.68
CA ASN A 47 10.19 19.49 12.05
C ASN A 47 9.20 20.48 12.71
N LEU A 48 7.96 20.51 12.23
CA LEU A 48 6.93 21.37 12.81
C LEU A 48 6.51 20.81 14.18
N GLY A 49 6.28 21.71 15.13
CA GLY A 49 5.77 21.34 16.43
C GLY A 49 4.43 20.59 16.31
N PRO A 50 4.18 19.55 17.14
CA PRO A 50 2.96 18.73 17.04
C PRO A 50 1.67 19.53 17.20
N GLN A 51 1.72 20.64 17.96
CA GLN A 51 0.60 21.56 18.13
C GLN A 51 0.31 22.37 16.85
N THR A 52 1.34 22.74 16.09
CA THR A 52 1.21 23.48 14.83
C THR A 52 0.57 22.59 13.76
N ILE A 53 1.04 21.35 13.64
CA ILE A 53 0.46 20.36 12.71
C ILE A 53 -1.01 20.11 13.07
N ALA A 54 -1.31 19.88 14.35
CA ALA A 54 -2.69 19.65 14.79
C ALA A 54 -3.62 20.85 14.51
N ARG A 55 -3.11 22.09 14.54
CA ARG A 55 -3.90 23.29 14.19
C ARG A 55 -4.13 23.41 12.69
N ILE A 56 -3.10 23.15 11.87
CA ILE A 56 -3.20 23.26 10.40
C ILE A 56 -4.16 22.18 9.87
N THR A 57 -4.11 20.98 10.45
CA THR A 57 -4.90 19.85 9.96
C THR A 57 -6.34 19.84 10.49
N CYS A 58 -6.67 20.63 11.54
CA CYS A 58 -8.01 20.69 12.10
C CYS A 58 -8.80 21.88 11.52
N PRO A 59 -9.64 21.68 10.49
CA PRO A 59 -10.45 22.75 9.92
C PRO A 59 -11.65 23.11 10.79
N LYS A 60 -12.31 24.21 10.41
CA LYS A 60 -13.64 24.59 10.93
C LYS A 60 -14.66 23.48 10.70
N ALA A 61 -15.64 23.37 11.59
CA ALA A 61 -16.68 22.32 11.59
C ALA A 61 -17.48 22.21 10.26
N ALA A 62 -17.51 23.26 9.44
CA ALA A 62 -18.18 23.26 8.13
C ALA A 62 -17.46 22.44 7.04
N LEU A 63 -16.18 22.10 7.25
CA LEU A 63 -15.38 21.29 6.32
C LEU A 63 -15.26 19.82 6.76
N CYS A 64 -15.94 19.44 7.84
CA CYS A 64 -15.98 18.06 8.30
C CYS A 64 -16.73 17.15 7.31
N GLY A 65 -16.24 15.93 7.12
CA GLY A 65 -16.79 14.98 6.14
C GLY A 65 -16.34 15.21 4.69
N ARG A 66 -15.40 16.13 4.46
CA ARG A 66 -14.76 16.33 3.16
C ARG A 66 -13.26 16.07 3.26
N LEU A 67 -12.69 15.53 2.20
CA LEU A 67 -11.25 15.44 2.05
C LEU A 67 -10.66 16.86 1.93
N LEU A 68 -9.62 17.12 2.70
CA LEU A 68 -8.84 18.34 2.61
C LEU A 68 -7.43 18.00 2.16
N GLU A 69 -7.07 18.51 0.99
CA GLU A 69 -5.74 18.41 0.42
C GLU A 69 -5.07 19.78 0.50
N PHE A 70 -3.87 19.84 1.08
CA PHE A 70 -3.06 21.05 1.06
C PHE A 70 -1.58 20.70 0.99
N ASP A 71 -0.82 21.55 0.31
CA ASP A 71 0.61 21.32 0.06
C ASP A 71 1.45 22.34 0.85
N ILE A 72 2.44 21.85 1.60
CA ILE A 72 3.41 22.68 2.34
C ILE A 72 4.81 22.14 2.06
N ASP A 73 5.72 22.99 1.56
CA ASP A 73 7.15 22.69 1.38
C ASP A 73 7.43 21.31 0.76
N SER A 74 6.76 21.01 -0.36
CA SER A 74 6.89 19.73 -1.11
C SER A 74 6.32 18.49 -0.42
N VAL A 75 5.50 18.68 0.62
CA VAL A 75 4.71 17.63 1.29
C VAL A 75 3.22 17.92 1.09
N LYS A 76 2.51 16.95 0.50
CA LYS A 76 1.05 16.93 0.40
C LYS A 76 0.46 16.34 1.66
N PHE A 77 -0.37 17.12 2.34
CA PHE A 77 -1.16 16.67 3.48
C PHE A 77 -2.58 16.36 3.01
N LEU A 78 -3.00 15.13 3.22
CA LEU A 78 -4.36 14.65 3.07
C LEU A 78 -4.97 14.55 4.46
N SER A 79 -6.01 15.32 4.74
CA SER A 79 -6.73 15.24 6.01
C SER A 79 -8.19 14.91 5.79
N TRP A 80 -8.72 14.03 6.63
CA TRP A 80 -10.13 13.67 6.67
C TRP A 80 -10.70 13.96 8.06
N PRO A 81 -11.20 15.18 8.27
CA PRO A 81 -11.85 15.58 9.52
C PRO A 81 -13.22 14.90 9.64
N VAL A 82 -13.41 14.13 10.71
CA VAL A 82 -14.69 13.51 11.06
C VAL A 82 -15.27 14.18 12.30
N THR A 83 -16.52 14.62 12.19
CA THR A 83 -17.38 14.93 13.32
C THR A 83 -18.21 13.71 13.67
N VAL A 84 -18.15 13.27 14.92
CA VAL A 84 -19.00 12.18 15.38
C VAL A 84 -20.17 12.81 16.10
N ASP A 85 -21.34 12.77 15.46
CA ASP A 85 -22.59 13.17 16.10
C ASP A 85 -23.01 12.06 17.07
N GLY A 86 -22.57 12.19 18.32
CA GLY A 86 -22.85 11.28 19.42
C GLY A 86 -22.84 12.06 20.72
N SER A 87 -24.04 12.33 21.22
CA SER A 87 -24.38 13.20 22.34
C SER A 87 -23.90 12.69 23.71
N SER A 88 -23.77 13.66 24.61
CA SER A 88 -23.71 13.58 26.09
C SER A 88 -22.48 12.94 26.74
N ASP A 89 -21.72 13.83 27.36
CA ASP A 89 -21.08 13.69 28.67
C ASP A 89 -19.61 13.24 28.83
N VAL A 90 -18.87 14.20 29.39
CA VAL A 90 -17.68 14.19 30.26
C VAL A 90 -16.31 13.86 29.66
N ASP A 91 -16.10 12.92 28.74
CA ASP A 91 -14.73 12.63 28.23
C ASP A 91 -14.68 12.07 26.79
N GLY A 92 -15.79 12.10 26.06
CA GLY A 92 -15.88 11.60 24.68
C GLY A 92 -15.20 12.53 23.66
N ILE A 93 -14.41 11.96 22.76
CA ILE A 93 -13.80 12.72 21.66
C ILE A 93 -14.88 13.10 20.65
N ALA A 94 -15.25 14.39 20.63
CA ALA A 94 -16.28 14.91 19.74
C ALA A 94 -15.83 14.95 18.27
N LYS A 95 -14.52 15.15 18.01
CA LYS A 95 -13.96 15.31 16.68
C LYS A 95 -12.58 14.67 16.57
N PHE A 96 -12.38 13.87 15.54
CA PHE A 96 -11.08 13.29 15.21
C PHE A 96 -10.78 13.51 13.73
N ASN A 97 -9.50 13.55 13.41
CA ASN A 97 -9.03 13.80 12.06
C ASN A 97 -7.86 12.87 11.77
N VAL A 98 -8.01 12.15 10.67
CA VAL A 98 -7.01 11.23 10.14
C VAL A 98 -6.26 12.01 9.07
N VAL A 99 -4.94 12.10 9.23
CA VAL A 99 -4.08 12.84 8.32
C VAL A 99 -3.03 11.89 7.77
N ALA A 100 -2.84 11.88 6.46
CA ALA A 100 -1.67 11.30 5.82
C ALA A 100 -0.84 12.44 5.22
N ALA A 101 0.46 12.47 5.49
CA ALA A 101 1.39 13.40 4.86
C ALA A 101 2.39 12.63 4.00
N MET A 102 2.61 13.09 2.78
CA MET A 102 3.46 12.41 1.81
C MET A 102 4.18 13.40 0.89
N PRO A 103 5.37 13.06 0.39
CA PRO A 103 6.10 13.92 -0.54
C PRO A 103 5.35 14.08 -1.86
N LEU A 104 5.46 15.26 -2.48
CA LEU A 104 4.72 15.64 -3.69
C LEU A 104 5.11 14.81 -4.95
N HIS A 105 6.25 14.11 -4.91
CA HIS A 105 6.84 13.41 -6.06
C HIS A 105 6.14 12.09 -6.45
N CYS A 106 5.07 11.67 -5.76
CA CYS A 106 4.46 10.35 -5.95
C CYS A 106 2.94 10.42 -6.20
N VAL A 107 2.53 10.93 -7.38
CA VAL A 107 1.11 11.11 -7.75
C VAL A 107 0.26 9.84 -7.54
N ARG A 108 0.76 8.66 -7.94
CA ARG A 108 0.05 7.39 -7.75
C ARG A 108 -0.18 7.06 -6.27
N ARG A 109 0.82 7.27 -5.41
CA ARG A 109 0.70 7.04 -3.96
C ARG A 109 -0.29 8.02 -3.31
N HIS A 110 -0.42 9.23 -3.86
CA HIS A 110 -1.38 10.22 -3.35
C HIS A 110 -2.82 9.74 -3.52
N GLU A 111 -3.15 9.18 -4.67
CA GLU A 111 -4.50 8.67 -4.93
C GLU A 111 -4.82 7.44 -4.07
N VAL A 112 -3.86 6.55 -3.87
CA VAL A 112 -3.99 5.40 -2.94
C VAL A 112 -4.25 5.90 -1.52
N ALA A 113 -3.42 6.83 -1.04
CA ALA A 113 -3.55 7.35 0.30
C ALA A 113 -4.88 8.12 0.49
N ARG A 114 -5.37 8.80 -0.55
CA ARG A 114 -6.68 9.45 -0.55
C ARG A 114 -7.82 8.47 -0.30
N LEU A 115 -7.84 7.37 -1.06
CA LEU A 115 -8.83 6.31 -0.89
C LEU A 115 -8.73 5.69 0.49
N MET A 116 -7.52 5.37 0.94
CA MET A 116 -7.28 4.78 2.26
C MET A 116 -7.72 5.67 3.41
N VAL A 117 -7.37 6.96 3.40
CA VAL A 117 -7.77 7.90 4.46
C VAL A 117 -9.29 8.01 4.52
N SER A 118 -9.99 8.04 3.37
CA SER A 118 -11.45 8.09 3.33
C SER A 118 -12.11 6.80 3.86
N GLN A 119 -11.58 5.63 3.49
CA GLN A 119 -12.06 4.34 3.99
C GLN A 119 -11.80 4.18 5.48
N LEU A 120 -10.61 4.56 5.95
CA LEU A 120 -10.25 4.49 7.35
C LEU A 120 -11.11 5.45 8.19
N ALA A 121 -11.36 6.67 7.71
CA ALA A 121 -12.24 7.59 8.40
C ALA A 121 -13.68 7.05 8.49
N ALA A 122 -14.22 6.46 7.42
CA ALA A 122 -15.54 5.83 7.45
C ALA A 122 -15.58 4.64 8.43
N ALA A 123 -14.55 3.77 8.40
CA ALA A 123 -14.42 2.62 9.29
C ALA A 123 -14.35 3.06 10.77
N LEU A 124 -13.51 4.06 11.09
CA LEU A 124 -13.39 4.59 12.44
C LEU A 124 -14.67 5.30 12.90
N THR A 125 -15.40 5.96 12.00
CA THR A 125 -16.71 6.56 12.34
C THR A 125 -17.70 5.48 12.75
N HIS A 126 -17.74 4.37 12.02
CA HIS A 126 -18.59 3.24 12.33
C HIS A 126 -18.21 2.57 13.67
N GLU A 127 -16.91 2.32 13.89
CA GLU A 127 -16.43 1.73 15.15
C GLU A 127 -16.60 2.67 16.36
N GLN A 128 -16.47 3.98 16.17
CA GLN A 128 -16.75 4.94 17.23
C GLN A 128 -18.22 4.92 17.61
N ARG A 129 -19.15 4.95 16.64
CA ARG A 129 -20.61 4.86 16.91
C ARG A 129 -21.00 3.56 17.61
N ARG A 130 -20.30 2.46 17.32
CA ARG A 130 -20.64 1.15 17.86
C ARG A 130 -20.08 0.89 19.26
N ARG A 131 -18.82 1.23 19.52
CA ARG A 131 -18.10 0.85 20.76
C ARG A 131 -17.27 1.96 21.39
N ASN A 132 -17.39 3.22 20.95
CA ASN A 132 -16.51 4.32 21.37
C ASN A 132 -15.01 3.97 21.24
N PHE A 133 -14.69 3.17 20.21
CA PHE A 133 -13.37 2.57 20.04
C PHE A 133 -12.25 3.61 19.92
N VAL A 134 -12.46 4.67 19.14
CA VAL A 134 -11.47 5.74 18.95
C VAL A 134 -11.20 6.47 20.27
N SER A 135 -12.24 6.75 21.06
CA SER A 135 -12.08 7.38 22.38
C SER A 135 -11.27 6.51 23.34
N SER A 136 -11.54 5.20 23.39
CA SER A 136 -10.76 4.26 24.21
C SER A 136 -9.30 4.20 23.75
N GLN A 137 -9.05 4.04 22.45
CA GLN A 137 -7.70 3.92 21.90
C GLN A 137 -6.88 5.19 22.11
N VAL A 138 -7.48 6.37 21.92
CA VAL A 138 -6.82 7.64 22.18
C VAL A 138 -6.44 7.76 23.66
N SER A 139 -7.32 7.39 24.59
CA SER A 139 -7.00 7.44 26.03
C SER A 139 -5.78 6.56 26.38
N ILE A 140 -5.67 5.38 25.75
CA ILE A 140 -4.54 4.46 25.93
C ILE A 140 -3.26 5.05 25.34
N LEU A 141 -3.35 5.68 24.17
CA LEU A 141 -2.22 6.31 23.49
C LEU A 141 -1.68 7.51 24.27
N LEU A 142 -2.56 8.35 24.80
CA LEU A 142 -2.16 9.49 25.64
C LEU A 142 -1.46 9.02 26.91
N ARG A 143 -2.03 8.03 27.61
CA ARG A 143 -1.38 7.40 28.76
C ARG A 143 -0.02 6.79 28.41
N ALA A 144 0.11 6.15 27.25
CA ALA A 144 1.38 5.57 26.81
C ALA A 144 2.43 6.65 26.49
N ARG A 145 2.00 7.78 25.91
CA ARG A 145 2.86 8.92 25.62
C ARG A 145 3.34 9.63 26.88
N ASP A 146 2.46 9.85 27.85
CA ASP A 146 2.81 10.51 29.12
C ASP A 146 3.82 9.68 29.93
N ASN A 147 3.83 8.35 29.73
CA ASN A 147 4.82 7.45 30.30
C ASN A 147 6.19 7.48 29.59
N GLY A 148 6.40 8.39 28.64
CA GLY A 148 7.64 8.47 27.85
C GLY A 148 7.81 7.31 26.86
N GLY A 149 6.71 6.67 26.46
CA GLY A 149 6.76 5.52 25.57
C GLY A 149 7.03 5.89 24.12
N ASP A 150 8.10 5.34 23.55
CA ASP A 150 8.43 5.37 22.12
C ASP A 150 7.27 4.83 21.25
N ILE A 151 7.25 5.15 19.95
CA ILE A 151 6.24 4.69 18.97
C ILE A 151 5.99 3.17 19.09
N VAL A 152 7.06 2.40 19.27
CA VAL A 152 7.00 0.92 19.42
C VAL A 152 6.22 0.49 20.66
N SER A 153 6.36 1.21 21.77
CA SER A 153 5.61 0.92 22.99
C SER A 153 4.13 1.30 22.89
N GLN A 154 3.81 2.35 22.10
CA GLN A 154 2.45 2.76 21.80
C GLN A 154 1.75 1.74 20.90
N MET A 155 2.45 1.19 19.90
CA MET A 155 1.95 0.12 19.03
C MET A 155 1.61 -1.16 19.79
N LYS A 156 2.45 -1.57 20.75
CA LYS A 156 2.18 -2.75 21.58
C LYS A 156 0.93 -2.61 22.46
N ARG A 157 0.55 -1.38 22.80
CA ARG A 157 -0.59 -1.10 23.69
C ARG A 157 -1.88 -0.78 22.95
N SER A 158 -1.80 -0.29 21.72
CA SER A 158 -2.95 0.13 20.92
C SER A 158 -3.03 -0.66 19.60
N SER A 159 -4.14 -1.37 19.42
CA SER A 159 -4.46 -2.04 18.16
C SER A 159 -4.64 -1.04 17.01
N LEU A 160 -5.14 0.17 17.31
CA LEU A 160 -5.25 1.25 16.33
C LEU A 160 -3.87 1.72 15.86
N ALA A 161 -2.93 1.95 16.78
CA ALA A 161 -1.58 2.39 16.39
C ALA A 161 -0.84 1.32 15.56
N CYS A 162 -1.00 0.04 15.90
CA CYS A 162 -0.48 -1.06 15.10
C CYS A 162 -1.07 -1.05 13.68
N ALA A 163 -2.41 -0.96 13.55
CA ALA A 163 -3.09 -0.88 12.26
C ALA A 163 -2.66 0.34 11.44
N LEU A 164 -2.51 1.52 12.07
CA LEU A 164 -2.04 2.74 11.39
C LEU A 164 -0.59 2.62 10.93
N TYR A 165 0.27 1.96 11.72
CA TYR A 165 1.66 1.70 11.34
C TYR A 165 1.75 0.71 10.18
N ASP A 166 0.98 -0.38 10.22
CA ASP A 166 0.91 -1.35 9.13
C ASP A 166 0.41 -0.70 7.84
N LEU A 167 -0.58 0.20 7.91
CA LEU A 167 -1.02 0.99 6.74
C LEU A 167 0.06 1.95 6.25
N CYS A 168 0.77 2.62 7.16
CA CYS A 168 1.83 3.56 6.81
C CYS A 168 3.01 2.86 6.12
N THR A 169 3.42 1.70 6.63
CA THR A 169 4.45 0.86 5.99
C THR A 169 3.97 0.33 4.65
N GLY A 170 2.71 -0.10 4.53
CA GLY A 170 2.11 -0.51 3.25
C GLY A 170 2.07 0.61 2.20
N LEU A 171 1.75 1.84 2.60
CA LEU A 171 1.82 3.02 1.73
C LEU A 171 3.25 3.31 1.25
N HIS A 172 4.23 3.12 2.13
CA HIS A 172 5.62 3.35 1.79
C HIS A 172 6.16 2.31 0.80
N SER A 173 5.85 1.03 1.03
CA SER A 173 6.25 -0.08 0.16
C SER A 173 5.40 -0.22 -1.12
N ASP A 174 4.35 0.58 -1.29
CA ASP A 174 3.38 0.48 -2.40
C ASP A 174 2.75 -0.92 -2.50
N THR A 175 2.63 -1.61 -1.37
CA THR A 175 2.06 -2.96 -1.31
C THR A 175 0.62 -2.91 -0.85
N PHE A 176 -0.20 -3.75 -1.45
CA PHE A 176 -1.52 -4.07 -0.92
C PHE A 176 -1.39 -4.53 0.53
N ARG A 177 -2.15 -3.92 1.42
CA ARG A 177 -2.34 -4.43 2.77
C ARG A 177 -3.82 -4.39 3.11
N ASN A 178 -4.31 -5.49 3.65
CA ASN A 178 -5.65 -5.62 4.18
C ASN A 178 -5.56 -5.73 5.70
N ILE A 179 -6.11 -4.75 6.41
CA ILE A 179 -6.02 -4.68 7.86
C ILE A 179 -7.43 -4.69 8.45
N ARG A 180 -7.60 -5.48 9.51
CA ARG A 180 -8.85 -5.51 10.28
C ARG A 180 -8.77 -4.49 11.41
N ILE A 181 -9.70 -3.54 11.41
CA ILE A 181 -9.91 -2.66 12.55
C ILE A 181 -10.87 -3.37 13.51
N ASN A 182 -10.39 -3.65 14.73
CA ASN A 182 -11.17 -4.28 15.81
C ASN A 182 -11.80 -5.63 15.42
N ASP A 183 -11.11 -6.40 14.57
CA ASP A 183 -11.57 -7.68 14.00
C ASP A 183 -12.93 -7.62 13.27
N TRP A 184 -13.39 -6.42 12.89
CA TRP A 184 -14.72 -6.22 12.32
C TRP A 184 -14.70 -5.60 10.92
N ILE A 185 -13.94 -4.51 10.72
CA ILE A 185 -13.94 -3.78 9.44
C ILE A 185 -12.61 -3.99 8.74
N TYR A 186 -12.65 -4.49 7.50
CA TYR A 186 -11.50 -4.54 6.62
C TYR A 186 -11.26 -3.19 5.96
N VAL A 187 -10.05 -2.67 6.11
CA VAL A 187 -9.56 -1.51 5.35
C VAL A 187 -8.43 -2.01 4.46
N SER A 188 -8.58 -1.84 3.16
CA SER A 188 -7.62 -2.32 2.16
C SER A 188 -6.98 -1.17 1.40
N SER A 189 -5.65 -1.22 1.28
CA SER A 189 -4.90 -0.33 0.38
C SER A 189 -5.22 -0.70 -1.05
N CYS A 190 -6.07 0.07 -1.71
CA CYS A 190 -6.44 -0.17 -3.11
C CYS A 190 -5.74 0.84 -4.01
N GLN A 191 -5.11 0.34 -5.07
CA GLN A 191 -4.58 1.15 -6.15
C GLN A 191 -5.74 1.80 -6.91
N PRO A 192 -5.70 3.12 -7.21
CA PRO A 192 -6.68 3.72 -8.10
C PRO A 192 -6.71 2.94 -9.42
N PRO A 193 -7.91 2.75 -10.00
CA PRO A 193 -8.00 2.08 -11.29
C PRO A 193 -7.25 2.90 -12.34
N ASP A 194 -6.21 2.33 -12.96
CA ASP A 194 -5.67 2.88 -14.19
C ASP A 194 -6.77 2.75 -15.27
N ASP A 195 -7.43 3.87 -15.60
CA ASP A 195 -8.59 3.89 -16.51
C ASP A 195 -8.33 3.19 -17.86
N GLY A 196 -7.06 3.15 -18.32
CA GLY A 196 -6.66 2.46 -19.54
C GLY A 196 -6.60 0.93 -19.45
N CYS A 197 -6.37 0.36 -18.26
CA CYS A 197 -6.14 -1.07 -18.08
C CYS A 197 -7.46 -1.86 -17.94
N LEU A 198 -8.44 -1.31 -17.21
CA LEU A 198 -9.73 -1.96 -16.96
C LEU A 198 -10.71 -1.81 -18.12
N ALA A 199 -10.64 -0.71 -18.88
CA ALA A 199 -11.54 -0.45 -20.00
C ALA A 199 -11.28 -1.34 -21.25
N SER A 200 -10.14 -2.04 -21.30
CA SER A 200 -9.75 -2.88 -22.45
C SER A 200 -9.33 -4.30 -22.05
N ILE A 201 -9.98 -4.93 -21.07
CA ILE A 201 -9.74 -6.36 -20.81
C ILE A 201 -10.31 -7.17 -21.98
N ARG A 202 -9.42 -7.82 -22.73
CA ARG A 202 -9.77 -8.62 -23.92
C ARG A 202 -9.60 -10.12 -23.63
N PRO A 203 -10.37 -11.01 -24.28
CA PRO A 203 -10.33 -12.45 -23.98
C PRO A 203 -8.97 -13.13 -24.20
N TYR A 204 -8.11 -12.55 -25.05
CA TYR A 204 -6.79 -13.07 -25.38
C TYR A 204 -5.67 -12.51 -24.50
N ARG A 205 -6.01 -11.73 -23.48
CA ARG A 205 -5.06 -11.27 -22.46
C ARG A 205 -4.93 -12.29 -21.33
N THR A 206 -3.99 -12.05 -20.44
CA THR A 206 -3.72 -12.86 -19.25
C THR A 206 -3.55 -11.97 -18.03
N VAL A 207 -3.57 -12.58 -16.85
CA VAL A 207 -3.23 -11.97 -15.56
C VAL A 207 -1.86 -12.46 -15.15
N LEU A 208 -0.93 -11.52 -14.94
CA LEU A 208 0.33 -11.78 -14.29
C LEU A 208 0.21 -11.41 -12.82
N LEU A 209 0.45 -12.36 -11.93
CA LEU A 209 0.59 -12.10 -10.51
C LEU A 209 1.97 -11.47 -10.24
N LEU A 210 2.01 -10.44 -9.40
CA LEU A 210 3.25 -9.76 -9.02
C LEU A 210 3.96 -10.43 -7.84
N GLU A 211 3.23 -11.26 -7.10
CA GLU A 211 3.70 -12.00 -5.94
C GLU A 211 3.27 -13.47 -6.07
N ASP A 212 3.88 -14.32 -5.26
CA ASP A 212 3.53 -15.74 -5.21
C ASP A 212 2.06 -15.94 -4.83
N ALA A 213 1.43 -16.93 -5.47
CA ALA A 213 0.02 -17.25 -5.28
C ALA A 213 -0.34 -17.47 -3.81
N ASP A 214 0.52 -18.15 -3.05
CA ASP A 214 0.28 -18.45 -1.63
C ASP A 214 0.36 -17.21 -0.73
N ASN A 215 1.27 -16.28 -1.02
CA ASN A 215 1.40 -15.01 -0.30
C ASN A 215 0.16 -14.15 -0.50
N ILE A 216 -0.32 -14.05 -1.75
CA ILE A 216 -1.55 -13.32 -2.07
C ILE A 216 -2.75 -13.94 -1.34
N ILE A 217 -2.84 -15.27 -1.29
CA ILE A 217 -3.91 -16.01 -0.59
C ILE A 217 -3.89 -15.77 0.92
N ALA A 218 -2.71 -15.59 1.53
CA ALA A 218 -2.56 -15.30 2.95
C ALA A 218 -2.95 -13.85 3.31
N GLU A 219 -2.72 -12.89 2.42
CA GLU A 219 -3.09 -11.48 2.65
C GLU A 219 -4.57 -11.17 2.36
N LEU A 220 -5.23 -12.02 1.59
CA LEU A 220 -6.65 -11.91 1.29
C LEU A 220 -7.51 -12.03 2.57
N PRO A 221 -8.61 -11.25 2.70
CA PRO A 221 -9.54 -11.42 3.80
C PRO A 221 -10.11 -12.84 3.82
N ASP A 222 -10.50 -13.33 5.01
CA ASP A 222 -11.12 -14.65 5.15
C ASP A 222 -12.39 -14.75 4.30
N ASP A 223 -13.11 -13.63 4.15
CA ASP A 223 -14.34 -13.48 3.37
C ASP A 223 -14.13 -13.48 1.84
N ALA A 224 -12.91 -13.68 1.36
CA ALA A 224 -12.62 -13.69 -0.07
C ALA A 224 -13.29 -14.86 -0.79
N SER A 225 -13.93 -14.58 -1.94
CA SER A 225 -14.61 -15.59 -2.76
C SER A 225 -13.69 -16.76 -3.15
N SER A 226 -14.22 -17.98 -3.07
CA SER A 226 -13.48 -19.19 -3.48
C SER A 226 -13.11 -19.17 -4.97
N SER A 227 -13.92 -18.54 -5.81
CA SER A 227 -13.65 -18.29 -7.23
C SER A 227 -12.35 -17.51 -7.45
N LEU A 228 -12.08 -16.51 -6.61
CA LEU A 228 -10.86 -15.72 -6.68
C LEU A 228 -9.63 -16.53 -6.25
N ARG A 229 -9.74 -17.28 -5.15
CA ARG A 229 -8.67 -18.19 -4.69
C ARG A 229 -8.34 -19.24 -5.75
N ARG A 230 -9.34 -19.76 -6.45
CA ARG A 230 -9.14 -20.73 -7.55
C ARG A 230 -8.50 -20.07 -8.78
N LEU A 231 -8.89 -18.84 -9.12
CA LEU A 231 -8.26 -18.08 -10.21
C LEU A 231 -6.77 -17.85 -9.93
N ILE A 232 -6.41 -17.43 -8.70
CA ILE A 232 -5.02 -17.18 -8.30
C ILE A 232 -4.16 -18.46 -8.42
N ARG A 233 -4.70 -19.62 -8.03
CA ARG A 233 -4.00 -20.91 -8.15
C ARG A 233 -3.75 -21.37 -9.59
N ILE A 234 -4.61 -20.98 -10.53
CA ILE A 234 -4.51 -21.38 -11.95
C ILE A 234 -3.83 -20.29 -12.80
N ALA A 235 -3.63 -19.09 -12.24
CA ALA A 235 -3.07 -17.95 -12.94
C ALA A 235 -1.66 -18.29 -13.46
N ASN A 236 -1.54 -18.28 -14.79
CA ASN A 236 -0.28 -18.49 -15.48
C ASN A 236 -0.21 -17.47 -16.64
N PRO A 237 0.89 -16.71 -16.77
CA PRO A 237 1.03 -15.72 -17.86
C PRO A 237 1.06 -16.33 -19.27
N MET A 238 1.19 -17.65 -19.40
CA MET A 238 1.08 -18.37 -20.67
C MET A 238 -0.37 -18.69 -21.07
N LYS A 239 -1.30 -18.71 -20.11
CA LYS A 239 -2.72 -19.04 -20.34
C LYS A 239 -3.52 -17.78 -20.63
N SER A 240 -4.41 -17.82 -21.63
CA SER A 240 -5.33 -16.72 -21.90
C SER A 240 -6.51 -16.74 -20.93
N PHE A 241 -7.21 -15.61 -20.80
CA PHE A 241 -8.47 -15.55 -20.06
C PHE A 241 -9.51 -16.54 -20.58
N ARG A 242 -9.51 -16.81 -21.89
CA ARG A 242 -10.37 -17.83 -22.50
C ARG A 242 -10.03 -19.22 -21.97
N ASP A 243 -8.75 -19.59 -21.92
CA ASP A 243 -8.34 -20.91 -21.44
C ASP A 243 -8.62 -21.05 -19.94
N MET A 244 -8.35 -19.99 -19.18
CA MET A 244 -8.65 -19.92 -17.75
C MET A 244 -10.16 -20.03 -17.45
N SER A 245 -11.02 -19.55 -18.35
CA SER A 245 -12.48 -19.72 -18.27
C SER A 245 -12.91 -21.16 -18.43
N VAL A 246 -12.27 -21.90 -19.34
CA VAL A 246 -12.51 -23.33 -19.53
C VAL A 246 -12.01 -24.11 -18.31
N ASP A 247 -10.80 -23.83 -17.83
CA ASP A 247 -10.19 -24.51 -16.67
C ASP A 247 -11.01 -24.34 -15.37
N LEU A 248 -11.54 -23.14 -15.17
CA LEU A 248 -12.31 -22.80 -13.97
C LEU A 248 -13.80 -23.13 -14.10
N GLY A 249 -14.30 -23.33 -15.32
CA GLY A 249 -15.73 -23.47 -15.60
C GLY A 249 -16.53 -22.20 -15.27
N MET A 250 -15.91 -21.02 -15.38
CA MET A 250 -16.53 -19.74 -15.03
C MET A 250 -16.73 -18.87 -16.27
N PRO A 251 -17.80 -18.06 -16.35
CA PRO A 251 -18.01 -17.16 -17.48
C PRO A 251 -16.94 -16.08 -17.54
N MET A 252 -16.56 -15.68 -18.75
CA MET A 252 -15.54 -14.66 -19.03
C MET A 252 -15.77 -13.36 -18.26
N SER A 253 -17.03 -12.93 -18.13
CA SER A 253 -17.42 -11.72 -17.40
C SER A 253 -17.11 -11.79 -15.90
N HIS A 254 -17.15 -12.97 -15.30
CA HIS A 254 -16.77 -13.16 -13.91
C HIS A 254 -15.24 -13.07 -13.77
N ILE A 255 -14.51 -13.72 -14.66
CA ILE A 255 -13.03 -13.67 -14.67
C ILE A 255 -12.51 -12.25 -14.89
N PHE A 256 -13.10 -11.47 -15.79
CA PHE A 256 -12.72 -10.08 -15.99
C PHE A 256 -12.94 -9.23 -14.74
N ARG A 257 -14.02 -9.46 -14.00
CA ARG A 257 -14.25 -8.77 -12.71
C ARG A 257 -13.22 -9.19 -11.66
N LEU A 258 -12.93 -10.48 -11.53
CA LEU A 258 -11.91 -10.97 -10.59
C LEU A 258 -10.53 -10.41 -10.93
N ALA A 259 -10.16 -10.39 -12.21
CA ALA A 259 -8.91 -9.81 -12.68
C ALA A 259 -8.85 -8.30 -12.41
N ALA A 260 -9.97 -7.58 -12.64
CA ALA A 260 -10.07 -6.16 -12.31
C ALA A 260 -9.85 -5.90 -10.82
N HIS A 261 -10.39 -6.76 -9.93
CA HIS A 261 -10.15 -6.65 -8.49
C HIS A 261 -8.68 -6.90 -8.12
N LEU A 262 -8.01 -7.90 -8.73
CA LEU A 262 -6.58 -8.14 -8.49
C LEU A 262 -5.69 -6.98 -8.95
N VAL A 263 -6.05 -6.33 -10.05
CA VAL A 263 -5.37 -5.12 -10.54
C VAL A 263 -5.65 -3.93 -9.62
N HIS A 264 -6.89 -3.77 -9.17
CA HIS A 264 -7.27 -2.73 -8.21
C HIS A 264 -6.53 -2.89 -6.88
N TRP A 265 -6.19 -4.11 -6.49
CA TRP A 265 -5.35 -4.35 -5.33
C TRP A 265 -3.86 -4.22 -5.62
N GLY A 266 -3.44 -3.99 -6.86
CA GLY A 266 -2.01 -3.92 -7.21
C GLY A 266 -1.28 -5.25 -7.04
N LYS A 267 -1.98 -6.39 -6.94
CA LYS A 267 -1.36 -7.73 -6.86
C LYS A 267 -1.16 -8.38 -8.22
N ALA A 268 -1.80 -7.84 -9.25
CA ALA A 268 -1.69 -8.38 -10.59
C ALA A 268 -1.68 -7.30 -11.66
N ARG A 269 -1.11 -7.64 -12.81
CA ARG A 269 -1.12 -6.81 -14.01
C ARG A 269 -1.73 -7.58 -15.18
N ILE A 270 -2.54 -6.90 -15.96
CA ILE A 270 -3.10 -7.47 -17.18
C ILE A 270 -2.08 -7.31 -18.30
N LEU A 271 -1.70 -8.41 -18.92
CA LEU A 271 -0.74 -8.45 -20.03
C LEU A 271 -1.33 -9.18 -21.23
N ASN A 272 -0.64 -9.09 -22.36
CA ASN A 272 -0.89 -10.03 -23.46
C ASN A 272 -0.35 -11.40 -23.06
N THR A 273 -1.00 -12.47 -23.50
CA THR A 273 -0.53 -13.84 -23.26
C THR A 273 0.88 -14.02 -23.78
N LEU A 274 1.75 -14.56 -22.94
CA LEU A 274 3.11 -14.89 -23.34
C LEU A 274 3.05 -16.08 -24.31
N THR A 275 3.55 -15.85 -25.52
CA THR A 275 3.73 -16.90 -26.53
C THR A 275 5.22 -17.07 -26.81
N LYS A 276 5.59 -18.16 -27.47
CA LYS A 276 6.98 -18.43 -27.91
C LYS A 276 7.56 -17.28 -28.76
N HIS A 277 6.70 -16.50 -29.38
CA HIS A 277 7.06 -15.37 -30.26
C HIS A 277 7.02 -14.02 -29.55
N SER A 278 6.67 -13.96 -28.25
CA SER A 278 6.70 -12.72 -27.49
C SER A 278 8.13 -12.21 -27.41
N ILE A 279 8.31 -10.91 -27.66
CA ILE A 279 9.59 -10.23 -27.51
C ILE A 279 9.51 -9.43 -26.22
N LEU A 280 10.44 -9.70 -25.30
CA LEU A 280 10.54 -9.00 -24.02
C LEU A 280 11.65 -7.96 -24.11
N THR A 281 11.37 -6.75 -23.68
CA THR A 281 12.34 -5.66 -23.63
C THR A 281 12.36 -5.08 -22.22
N ILE A 282 13.54 -4.65 -21.77
CA ILE A 282 13.68 -3.93 -20.50
C ILE A 282 12.97 -2.58 -20.63
N ASN A 283 12.20 -2.22 -19.61
CA ASN A 283 11.66 -0.87 -19.53
C ASN A 283 12.79 0.08 -19.10
N PRO A 284 13.17 1.08 -19.92
CA PRO A 284 14.30 1.98 -19.64
C PRO A 284 14.10 2.83 -18.37
N ASP A 285 12.87 3.01 -17.92
CA ASP A 285 12.54 3.85 -16.76
C ASP A 285 12.66 3.09 -15.41
N VAL A 286 13.06 1.81 -15.44
CA VAL A 286 13.15 1.00 -14.22
C VAL A 286 14.41 1.35 -13.44
N ILE A 287 14.22 1.95 -12.28
CA ILE A 287 15.28 2.14 -11.28
C ILE A 287 15.42 0.84 -10.49
N ILE A 288 16.54 0.14 -10.69
CA ILE A 288 16.86 -1.07 -9.94
C ILE A 288 17.41 -0.63 -8.59
N THR A 289 16.60 -0.76 -7.53
CA THR A 289 17.02 -0.53 -6.15
C THR A 289 17.82 -1.75 -5.64
N GLY A 290 18.80 -1.54 -4.75
CA GLY A 290 19.60 -2.62 -4.16
C GLY A 290 18.75 -3.73 -3.52
N ASP A 291 17.66 -3.35 -2.85
CA ASP A 291 16.69 -4.26 -2.23
C ASP A 291 16.12 -5.30 -3.22
N VAL A 292 15.95 -4.92 -4.49
CA VAL A 292 15.43 -5.81 -5.54
C VAL A 292 16.48 -6.82 -5.97
N CYS A 293 17.76 -6.43 -5.98
CA CYS A 293 18.85 -7.36 -6.25
C CYS A 293 18.97 -8.39 -5.12
N ASP A 294 18.91 -7.95 -3.86
CA ASP A 294 19.07 -8.82 -2.69
C ASP A 294 17.90 -9.81 -2.58
N THR A 295 16.67 -9.35 -2.81
CA THR A 295 15.49 -10.23 -2.84
C THR A 295 15.51 -11.21 -4.02
N PHE A 296 16.04 -10.81 -5.18
CA PHE A 296 16.20 -11.69 -6.33
C PHE A 296 17.24 -12.78 -6.06
N GLU A 297 18.38 -12.42 -5.48
CA GLU A 297 19.43 -13.38 -5.09
C GLU A 297 18.93 -14.35 -4.00
N ALA A 298 18.11 -13.87 -3.05
CA ALA A 298 17.48 -14.73 -2.05
C ALA A 298 16.50 -15.73 -2.68
N THR A 299 15.73 -15.30 -3.70
CA THR A 299 14.73 -16.14 -4.37
C THR A 299 15.35 -17.09 -5.39
N PHE A 300 16.40 -16.63 -6.09
CA PHE A 300 17.12 -17.38 -7.13
C PHE A 300 18.62 -17.36 -6.85
N PRO A 301 19.12 -18.21 -5.94
CA PRO A 301 20.54 -18.22 -5.53
C PRO A 301 21.52 -18.50 -6.68
N THR A 302 21.04 -19.08 -7.77
CA THR A 302 21.85 -19.49 -8.92
C THR A 302 21.94 -18.44 -10.02
N ARG A 303 21.25 -17.29 -9.91
CA ARG A 303 21.16 -16.29 -10.99
C ARG A 303 21.31 -14.88 -10.44
N GLY A 304 22.21 -14.10 -11.02
CA GLY A 304 22.31 -12.66 -10.74
C GLY A 304 21.31 -11.86 -11.57
N LEU A 305 20.61 -10.90 -10.95
CA LEU A 305 19.61 -10.07 -11.63
C LEU A 305 20.23 -9.28 -12.79
N SER A 306 21.43 -8.70 -12.59
CA SER A 306 22.14 -7.92 -13.60
C SER A 306 22.49 -8.75 -14.85
N ASP A 307 22.93 -10.00 -14.67
CA ASP A 307 23.24 -10.91 -15.78
C ASP A 307 21.98 -11.23 -16.60
N GLN A 308 20.85 -11.52 -15.92
CA GLN A 308 19.58 -11.76 -16.59
C GLN A 308 19.07 -10.51 -17.33
N LEU A 309 19.18 -9.33 -16.73
CA LEU A 309 18.79 -8.09 -17.40
C LEU A 309 19.66 -7.82 -18.63
N SER A 310 20.98 -7.97 -18.54
CA SER A 310 21.87 -7.82 -19.70
C SER A 310 21.47 -8.74 -20.87
N ARG A 311 20.94 -9.92 -20.56
CA ARG A 311 20.46 -10.89 -21.54
C ARG A 311 19.17 -10.45 -22.24
N PHE A 312 18.24 -9.84 -21.49
CA PHE A 312 16.98 -9.30 -22.02
C PHE A 312 17.15 -7.91 -22.66
N ALA A 313 18.35 -7.31 -22.63
CA ALA A 313 18.62 -6.04 -23.31
C ALA A 313 18.53 -6.17 -24.83
N VAL A 314 18.84 -7.36 -25.38
CA VAL A 314 18.69 -7.65 -26.81
C VAL A 314 17.28 -8.20 -27.06
N PRO A 315 16.47 -7.56 -27.93
CA PRO A 315 15.13 -8.04 -28.24
C PRO A 315 15.22 -9.34 -29.04
N LYS A 316 15.06 -10.49 -28.38
CA LYS A 316 14.94 -11.81 -29.01
C LYS A 316 13.60 -12.43 -28.67
N ARG A 317 13.23 -13.46 -29.43
CA ARG A 317 12.02 -14.23 -29.18
C ARG A 317 12.14 -14.98 -27.86
N LEU A 318 11.06 -15.04 -27.09
CA LEU A 318 11.01 -15.75 -25.81
C LEU A 318 11.50 -17.20 -25.93
N GLU A 319 11.22 -17.87 -27.03
CA GLU A 319 11.73 -19.23 -27.28
C GLU A 319 13.27 -19.33 -27.23
N GLU A 320 13.99 -18.37 -27.78
CA GLU A 320 15.46 -18.37 -27.77
C GLU A 320 16.00 -18.12 -26.36
N HIS A 321 15.34 -17.25 -25.59
CA HIS A 321 15.66 -17.06 -24.18
C HIS A 321 15.39 -18.34 -23.38
N LEU A 322 14.24 -18.98 -23.59
CA LEU A 322 13.82 -20.20 -22.88
C LEU A 322 14.69 -21.41 -23.24
N ARG A 323 15.14 -21.56 -24.48
CA ARG A 323 16.08 -22.64 -24.87
C ARG A 323 17.36 -22.58 -24.06
N ILE A 324 17.85 -21.37 -23.77
CA ILE A 324 19.11 -21.22 -23.04
C ILE A 324 18.88 -21.28 -21.53
N LEU A 325 17.70 -20.87 -21.04
CA LEU A 325 17.29 -21.07 -19.64
C LEU A 325 17.05 -22.56 -19.32
N GLY A 326 16.42 -23.30 -20.23
CA GLY A 326 16.18 -24.74 -20.10
C GLY A 326 17.44 -25.59 -20.29
N ALA A 327 18.47 -25.07 -20.96
CA ALA A 327 19.77 -25.74 -21.07
C ALA A 327 20.56 -25.74 -19.75
N LEU A 328 20.25 -24.83 -18.82
CA LEU A 328 20.91 -24.71 -17.51
C LEU A 328 20.12 -25.38 -16.37
N ASP A 329 18.83 -25.65 -16.56
CA ASP A 329 17.95 -26.24 -15.55
C ASP A 329 17.11 -27.38 -16.12
N SER A 330 17.48 -28.62 -15.82
CA SER A 330 16.70 -29.83 -16.17
C SER A 330 15.35 -29.93 -15.44
N ARG A 331 15.09 -29.02 -14.48
CA ARG A 331 13.83 -28.94 -13.70
C ARG A 331 12.81 -27.93 -14.24
N LEU A 332 13.24 -26.98 -15.07
CA LEU A 332 12.37 -25.99 -15.73
C LEU A 332 11.99 -26.40 -17.16
N CYS A 333 12.08 -27.70 -17.46
CA CYS A 333 11.54 -28.27 -18.69
C CYS A 333 10.06 -27.88 -18.81
N PHE A 334 9.68 -27.41 -20.00
CA PHE A 334 8.33 -26.99 -20.40
C PHE A 334 7.19 -27.93 -19.95
N SER A 335 7.50 -29.19 -19.61
CA SER A 335 6.53 -30.16 -19.10
C SER A 335 6.06 -29.91 -17.67
N ASN A 336 6.85 -29.22 -16.82
CA ASN A 336 6.49 -28.98 -15.41
C ASN A 336 5.70 -27.69 -15.19
N MET A 337 5.52 -26.87 -16.23
CA MET A 337 4.70 -25.66 -16.22
C MET A 337 3.33 -25.83 -16.92
N LEU A 338 3.00 -27.05 -17.34
CA LEU A 338 1.70 -27.43 -17.93
C LEU A 338 0.73 -27.93 -16.87
#